data_AF-A0A963P9J3-F1
#
_entry.id   AF-A0A963P9J3-F1
#
_cell.length_a   1.000
_cell.length_b   1.000
_cell.length_c   1.000
_cell.angle_alpha   90.00
_cell.angle_beta   90.00
_cell.angle_gamma   90.00
#
_symmetry.space_group_name_H-M   'P 1'
#
loop_
_entity.id
_entity.type
_entity.pdbx_description
1 polymer ?
#
loop_
_entity_poly.entity_id
_entity_poly.type
_entity_poly.pdbx_seq_one_letter_code
_entity_poly.pdbx_strand_id
1 'polypeptide(L)'
;DTLHVKASGLWLADSLDDDVFVPVSRRAVLDAIGEESEDGVRRAVIDELNPKGLRPSIETSMHALLEHRVVLHTHSVRTLALAVCSEAEAMLASRLDGLSWAFIPYCKPGMKLTVGIRSVLADAPDGTRKDILVLGNHGLVVGADSVAEAGALLARVEGLLDAPRTEIRAAIRAEVRSGEPVPSGWKRVDDPLVDSMAASERLRKLALSASWYPDHVVFLGPAASATPDGIGKLMIRPDGAFLPDDASVSAVAMVRCLAHVLHRIPPDRELRHLDSRDELALMDWDAEKYRQALER
;
A
#
# COMPACT_ATOMS: atom_id res chain seq x y z
N ASP A 1 1.91 6.39 28.28
CA ASP A 1 1.12 6.62 27.04
C ASP A 1 1.98 6.41 25.79
N THR A 2 2.96 5.51 25.83
CA THR A 2 3.88 5.27 24.71
C THR A 2 3.25 4.40 23.64
N LEU A 3 3.31 4.86 22.39
CA LEU A 3 3.00 4.07 21.19
C LEU A 3 4.31 3.64 20.53
N HIS A 4 4.45 2.36 20.22
CA HIS A 4 5.58 1.84 19.44
C HIS A 4 5.11 1.66 18.00
N VAL A 5 5.73 2.38 17.07
CA VAL A 5 5.37 2.36 15.65
C VAL A 5 6.58 1.98 14.82
N LYS A 6 6.38 1.18 13.78
CA LYS A 6 7.48 0.76 12.89
C LYS A 6 8.17 1.99 12.26
N ALA A 7 9.49 1.96 12.17
CA ALA A 7 10.31 3.03 11.62
C ALA A 7 10.10 3.20 10.10
N SER A 8 10.17 4.43 9.61
CA SER A 8 10.12 4.68 8.16
C SER A 8 11.32 4.05 7.45
N GLY A 9 11.11 3.47 6.27
CA GLY A 9 12.16 2.89 5.43
C GLY A 9 12.72 1.52 5.82
N LEU A 10 12.44 1.00 7.02
CA LEU A 10 12.83 -0.36 7.41
C LEU A 10 11.78 -1.42 7.00
N TRP A 11 12.10 -2.70 7.04
CA TRP A 11 11.13 -3.76 6.77
C TRP A 11 10.55 -4.30 8.08
N LEU A 12 9.23 -4.49 8.14
CA LEU A 12 8.60 -5.09 9.32
C LEU A 12 9.04 -6.56 9.49
N ALA A 13 9.40 -7.24 8.40
CA ALA A 13 9.91 -8.60 8.42
C ALA A 13 11.20 -8.75 9.24
N ASP A 14 12.00 -7.68 9.35
CA ASP A 14 13.27 -7.68 10.07
C ASP A 14 13.08 -7.45 11.58
N SER A 15 11.85 -7.26 12.06
CA SER A 15 11.54 -6.95 13.47
C SER A 15 11.89 -8.05 14.48
N LEU A 16 12.19 -9.26 14.01
CA LEU A 16 12.68 -10.34 14.87
C LEU A 16 14.19 -10.26 15.09
N ASP A 17 14.91 -9.65 14.15
CA ASP A 17 16.36 -9.61 14.12
C ASP A 17 16.91 -8.23 14.50
N ASP A 18 16.12 -7.16 14.30
CA ASP A 18 16.51 -5.79 14.62
C ASP A 18 15.40 -4.99 15.29
N ASP A 19 15.80 -4.00 16.10
CA ASP A 19 14.87 -3.03 16.67
C ASP A 19 14.46 -2.01 15.61
N VAL A 20 13.27 -2.23 15.05
CA VAL A 20 12.66 -1.43 13.98
C VAL A 20 11.50 -0.57 14.47
N PHE A 21 11.24 -0.51 15.77
CA PHE A 21 10.14 0.28 16.34
C PHE A 21 10.64 1.59 16.95
N VAL A 22 9.88 2.66 16.72
CA VAL A 22 10.13 3.99 17.25
C VAL A 22 9.08 4.29 18.33
N PRO A 23 9.50 4.51 19.59
CA PRO A 23 8.60 4.92 20.65
C PRO A 23 8.23 6.40 20.51
N VAL A 24 6.93 6.69 20.55
CA VAL A 24 6.38 8.06 20.49
C VAL A 24 5.39 8.29 21.64
N SER A 25 5.25 9.53 22.10
CA SER A 25 4.17 9.92 23.02
C SER A 25 2.84 9.95 22.26
N ARG A 26 1.92 9.03 22.57
CA ARG A 26 0.61 8.99 21.91
C ARG A 26 -0.14 10.30 22.11
N ARG A 27 -0.04 10.92 23.30
CA ARG A 27 -0.68 12.21 23.58
C ARG A 27 -0.15 13.34 22.70
N ALA A 28 1.17 13.46 22.57
CA ALA A 28 1.76 14.47 21.68
C ALA A 28 1.39 14.24 20.21
N VAL A 29 1.27 12.99 19.76
CA VAL A 29 0.77 12.68 18.41
C VAL A 29 -0.70 13.10 18.25
N LEU A 30 -1.57 12.87 19.25
CA LEU A 30 -2.96 13.31 19.21
C LEU A 30 -3.08 14.85 19.17
N ASP A 31 -2.25 15.56 19.93
CA ASP A 31 -2.17 17.03 19.88
C ASP A 31 -1.77 17.50 18.46
N ALA A 32 -0.76 16.86 17.86
CA ALA A 32 -0.33 17.13 16.49
C ALA A 32 -1.40 16.83 15.43
N ILE A 33 -2.27 15.84 15.65
CA ILE A 33 -3.44 15.57 14.79
C ILE A 33 -4.48 16.68 14.92
N GLY A 34 -4.64 17.27 16.11
CA GLY A 34 -5.49 18.45 16.31
C GLY A 34 -4.98 19.68 15.53
N GLU A 35 -3.66 19.82 15.43
CA GLU A 35 -2.98 20.89 14.70
C GLU A 35 -2.73 20.57 13.21
N GLU A 36 -3.05 19.35 12.77
CA GLU A 36 -2.70 18.80 11.45
C GLU A 36 -1.19 18.94 11.10
N SER A 37 -0.32 18.77 12.11
CA SER A 37 1.13 18.99 12.00
C SER A 37 1.92 17.68 11.84
N GLU A 38 2.44 17.40 10.64
CA GLU A 38 3.34 16.25 10.41
C GLU A 38 4.65 16.38 11.20
N ASP A 39 5.20 17.59 11.31
CA ASP A 39 6.38 17.83 12.14
C ASP A 39 6.08 17.66 13.63
N GLY A 40 4.84 17.94 14.07
CA GLY A 40 4.38 17.63 15.42
C GLY A 40 4.48 16.14 15.73
N VAL A 41 4.09 15.28 14.78
CA VAL A 41 4.22 13.81 14.92
C VAL A 41 5.69 13.40 15.04
N ARG A 42 6.59 14.02 14.26
CA ARG A 42 8.05 13.75 14.34
C ARG A 42 8.66 14.18 15.67
N ARG A 43 8.21 15.31 16.23
CA ARG A 43 8.63 15.78 17.56
C ARG A 43 8.08 14.95 18.71
N ALA A 44 7.11 14.07 18.47
CA ALA A 44 6.54 13.21 19.50
C ALA A 44 7.41 11.98 19.81
N VAL A 45 8.52 11.78 19.10
CA VAL A 45 9.50 10.72 19.38
C VAL A 45 10.07 10.87 20.79
N ILE A 46 10.20 9.76 21.50
CA ILE A 46 10.84 9.70 22.82
C ILE A 46 12.31 9.33 22.58
N ASP A 47 13.16 10.35 22.42
CA ASP A 47 14.56 10.18 21.99
C ASP A 47 15.37 9.27 22.92
N GLU A 48 15.09 9.28 24.24
CA GLU A 48 15.78 8.42 25.20
C GLU A 48 15.54 6.92 24.95
N LEU A 49 14.43 6.59 24.30
CA LEU A 49 14.06 5.22 23.93
C LEU A 49 14.31 4.93 22.43
N ASN A 50 14.92 5.87 21.69
CA ASN A 50 15.24 5.74 20.27
C ASN A 50 16.75 6.00 20.00
N PRO A 51 17.66 5.17 20.54
CA PRO A 51 19.10 5.40 20.47
C PRO A 51 19.67 5.39 19.03
N LYS A 52 18.95 4.76 18.09
CA LYS A 52 19.31 4.72 16.67
C LYS A 52 18.88 5.98 15.90
N GLY A 53 18.12 6.89 16.51
CA GLY A 53 17.61 8.09 15.85
C GLY A 53 16.70 7.78 14.66
N LEU A 54 15.98 6.66 14.72
CA LEU A 54 15.08 6.25 13.63
C LEU A 54 13.89 7.20 13.54
N ARG A 55 13.43 7.45 12.30
CA ARG A 55 12.20 8.22 12.09
C ARG A 55 10.98 7.30 12.21
N PRO A 56 9.90 7.71 12.90
CA PRO A 56 8.68 6.92 12.97
C PRO A 56 8.00 6.86 11.59
N SER A 57 7.11 5.88 11.38
CA SER A 57 6.30 5.78 10.16
C SER A 57 5.58 7.10 9.85
N ILE A 58 5.43 7.41 8.57
CA ILE A 58 4.56 8.51 8.10
C ILE A 58 3.11 8.37 8.56
N GLU A 59 2.66 7.16 8.84
CA GLU A 59 1.27 6.86 9.25
C GLU A 59 1.12 6.72 10.77
N THR A 60 2.12 7.16 11.55
CA THR A 60 2.08 7.14 13.01
C THR A 60 0.83 7.81 13.58
N SER A 61 0.39 8.90 12.96
CA SER A 61 -0.83 9.62 13.36
C SER A 61 -2.09 8.75 13.23
N MET A 62 -2.20 7.92 12.18
CA MET A 62 -3.29 6.96 12.04
C MET A 62 -3.26 5.93 13.17
N HIS A 63 -2.09 5.37 13.49
CA HIS A 63 -1.95 4.41 14.59
C HIS A 63 -2.32 5.01 15.95
N ALA A 64 -1.96 6.28 16.19
CA ALA A 64 -2.29 6.97 17.44
C ALA A 64 -3.78 7.32 17.55
N LEU A 65 -4.43 7.67 16.42
CA LEU A 65 -5.84 8.03 16.36
C LEU A 65 -6.75 6.90 16.81
N LEU A 66 -6.43 5.66 16.45
CA LEU A 66 -7.21 4.49 16.83
C LEU A 66 -7.03 4.17 18.32
N GLU A 67 -8.11 3.75 18.97
CA GLU A 67 -8.14 3.46 20.42
C GLU A 67 -7.63 2.05 20.74
N HIS A 68 -7.33 1.26 19.72
CA HIS A 68 -6.92 -0.13 19.84
C HIS A 68 -5.50 -0.26 20.39
N ARG A 69 -5.27 -1.28 21.22
CA ARG A 69 -3.94 -1.55 21.78
C ARG A 69 -2.94 -2.02 20.72
N VAL A 70 -3.42 -2.77 19.72
CA VAL A 70 -2.64 -3.24 18.58
C VAL A 70 -3.35 -2.81 17.31
N VAL A 71 -2.62 -2.15 16.42
CA VAL A 71 -3.10 -1.73 15.09
C VAL A 71 -2.15 -2.29 14.04
N LEU A 72 -2.68 -3.12 13.14
CA LEU A 72 -1.95 -3.64 11.99
C LEU A 72 -2.43 -2.91 10.74
N HIS A 73 -1.50 -2.31 10.01
CA HIS A 73 -1.75 -1.73 8.70
C HIS A 73 -1.03 -2.55 7.64
N THR A 74 -1.76 -2.98 6.61
CA THR A 74 -1.22 -3.80 5.52
C THR A 74 -1.72 -3.30 4.18
N HIS A 75 -0.89 -3.43 3.15
CA HIS A 75 -1.27 -3.20 1.76
C HIS A 75 -1.60 -4.55 1.11
N SER A 76 -2.59 -5.23 1.69
CA SER A 76 -3.01 -6.53 1.19
C SER A 76 -3.44 -6.46 -0.27
N VAL A 77 -2.89 -7.37 -1.09
CA VAL A 77 -3.28 -7.49 -2.51
C VAL A 77 -4.74 -7.90 -2.69
N ARG A 78 -5.36 -8.54 -1.69
CA ARG A 78 -6.78 -8.91 -1.71
C ARG A 78 -7.66 -7.69 -1.48
N THR A 79 -7.31 -6.90 -0.48
CA THR A 79 -7.99 -5.64 -0.18
C THR A 79 -7.81 -4.64 -1.32
N LEU A 80 -6.57 -4.42 -1.78
CA LEU A 80 -6.25 -3.49 -2.86
C LEU A 80 -7.05 -3.77 -4.13
N ALA A 81 -7.15 -5.03 -4.56
CA ALA A 81 -7.89 -5.40 -5.76
C ALA A 81 -9.38 -5.01 -5.72
N LEU A 82 -9.98 -4.97 -4.53
CA LEU A 82 -11.35 -4.48 -4.33
C LEU A 82 -11.37 -2.96 -4.12
N ALA A 83 -10.44 -2.42 -3.34
CA ALA A 83 -10.38 -1.01 -2.95
C ALA A 83 -10.08 -0.04 -4.10
N VAL A 84 -9.60 -0.54 -5.25
CA VAL A 84 -9.43 0.24 -6.49
C VAL A 84 -10.69 0.26 -7.36
N CYS A 85 -11.73 -0.53 -7.05
CA CYS A 85 -12.99 -0.51 -7.81
C CYS A 85 -13.82 0.74 -7.43
N SER A 86 -14.48 1.38 -8.39
CA SER A 86 -15.32 2.56 -8.12
C SER A 86 -16.48 2.26 -7.17
N GLU A 87 -16.96 1.00 -7.16
CA GLU A 87 -18.01 0.47 -6.28
C GLU A 87 -17.45 -0.31 -5.06
N ALA A 88 -16.19 -0.07 -4.67
CA ALA A 88 -15.49 -0.81 -3.61
C ALA A 88 -16.31 -0.96 -2.32
N GLU A 89 -16.89 0.13 -1.82
CA GLU A 89 -17.65 0.13 -0.56
C GLU A 89 -18.82 -0.85 -0.59
N ALA A 90 -19.60 -0.87 -1.68
CA ALA A 90 -20.72 -1.79 -1.84
C ALA A 90 -20.25 -3.26 -1.92
N MET A 91 -19.14 -3.52 -2.63
CA MET A 91 -18.55 -4.85 -2.71
C MET A 91 -18.08 -5.34 -1.34
N LEU A 92 -17.43 -4.46 -0.57
CA LEU A 92 -16.91 -4.74 0.77
C LEU A 92 -18.04 -4.95 1.78
N ALA A 93 -19.12 -4.18 1.70
CA ALA A 93 -20.28 -4.31 2.59
C ALA A 93 -20.87 -5.72 2.59
N SER A 94 -20.98 -6.35 1.42
CA SER A 94 -21.47 -7.73 1.33
C SER A 94 -20.50 -8.77 1.93
N ARG A 95 -19.19 -8.51 1.89
CA ARG A 95 -18.15 -9.45 2.35
C ARG A 95 -17.80 -9.30 3.82
N LEU A 96 -17.97 -8.10 4.36
CA LEU A 96 -17.67 -7.74 5.75
C LEU A 96 -18.95 -7.58 6.58
N ASP A 97 -20.07 -8.13 6.11
CA ASP A 97 -21.32 -8.13 6.85
C ASP A 97 -21.15 -8.76 8.25
N GLY A 98 -21.76 -8.12 9.24
CA GLY A 98 -21.63 -8.49 10.65
C GLY A 98 -20.26 -8.20 11.29
N LEU A 99 -19.36 -7.47 10.62
CA LEU A 99 -18.12 -6.97 11.22
C LEU A 99 -18.20 -5.47 11.53
N SER A 100 -17.43 -5.01 12.51
CA SER A 100 -17.29 -3.57 12.79
C SER A 100 -16.25 -2.95 11.85
N TRP A 101 -16.71 -2.39 10.73
CA TRP A 101 -15.82 -1.84 9.71
C TRP A 101 -16.28 -0.48 9.18
N ALA A 102 -15.37 0.25 8.53
CA ALA A 102 -15.66 1.46 7.78
C ALA A 102 -14.83 1.52 6.48
N PHE A 103 -15.40 2.13 5.44
CA PHE A 103 -14.68 2.48 4.22
C PHE A 103 -14.17 3.91 4.31
N ILE A 104 -12.89 4.11 4.01
CA ILE A 104 -12.26 5.43 3.95
C ILE A 104 -11.94 5.72 2.49
N PRO A 105 -12.60 6.70 1.86
CA PRO A 105 -12.23 7.13 0.51
C PRO A 105 -10.75 7.50 0.41
N TYR A 106 -10.17 7.36 -0.78
CA TYR A 106 -8.75 7.62 -0.97
C TYR A 106 -8.35 9.00 -0.43
N CYS A 107 -7.32 8.98 0.42
CA CYS A 107 -6.65 10.13 0.96
C CYS A 107 -5.15 9.87 0.86
N LYS A 108 -4.36 10.92 0.57
CA LYS A 108 -2.90 10.80 0.55
C LYS A 108 -2.40 10.22 1.90
N PRO A 109 -1.51 9.21 1.90
CA PRO A 109 -0.92 8.65 3.11
C PRO A 109 -0.27 9.74 3.99
N GLY A 110 -0.35 9.58 5.31
CA GLY A 110 0.10 10.57 6.29
C GLY A 110 -1.03 11.36 6.95
N MET A 111 -0.84 12.67 7.18
CA MET A 111 -1.79 13.47 7.95
C MET A 111 -3.16 13.59 7.25
N LYS A 112 -3.19 13.70 5.91
CA LYS A 112 -4.46 13.77 5.15
C LYS A 112 -5.31 12.52 5.33
N LEU A 113 -4.71 11.33 5.27
CA LEU A 113 -5.38 10.07 5.60
C LEU A 113 -5.92 10.09 7.03
N THR A 114 -5.13 10.55 8.00
CA THR A 114 -5.55 10.60 9.41
C THR A 114 -6.78 11.48 9.61
N VAL A 115 -6.80 12.66 8.98
CA VAL A 115 -7.97 13.56 9.02
C VAL A 115 -9.19 12.94 8.34
N GLY A 116 -9.00 12.25 7.20
CA GLY A 116 -10.07 11.51 6.52
C GLY A 116 -10.67 10.41 7.39
N ILE A 117 -9.83 9.63 8.07
CA ILE A 117 -10.27 8.61 9.03
C ILE A 117 -11.05 9.24 10.18
N ARG A 118 -10.52 10.31 10.79
CA ARG A 118 -11.18 11.03 11.89
C ARG A 118 -12.58 11.52 11.49
N SER A 119 -12.73 12.04 10.28
CA SER A 119 -14.02 12.49 9.76
C SER A 119 -15.02 11.33 9.66
N VAL A 120 -14.65 10.23 9.01
CA VAL A 120 -15.54 9.08 8.83
C VAL A 120 -15.94 8.46 10.18
N LEU A 121 -15.00 8.38 11.13
CA LEU A 121 -15.29 7.84 12.46
C LEU A 121 -16.19 8.77 13.29
N ALA A 122 -16.11 10.09 13.11
CA ALA A 122 -16.97 11.05 13.80
C ALA A 122 -18.43 11.00 13.30
N ASP A 123 -18.64 10.65 12.03
CA ASP A 123 -19.97 10.54 11.42
C ASP A 123 -20.67 9.19 11.73
N ALA A 124 -20.00 8.28 12.43
CA ALA A 124 -20.56 6.98 12.80
C ALA A 124 -21.76 7.15 13.78
N PRO A 125 -23.00 6.77 13.38
CA PRO A 125 -24.23 7.09 14.13
C PRO A 125 -24.30 6.50 15.54
N ASP A 126 -23.53 5.45 15.80
CA ASP A 126 -23.56 4.64 17.01
C ASP A 126 -22.35 4.89 17.93
N GLY A 127 -21.41 5.77 17.53
CA GLY A 127 -20.13 5.95 18.22
C GLY A 127 -19.34 4.65 18.37
N THR A 128 -19.67 3.61 17.59
CA THR A 128 -19.11 2.29 17.76
C THR A 128 -17.73 2.25 17.12
N ARG A 129 -16.74 1.93 17.96
CA ARG A 129 -15.35 1.65 17.56
C ARG A 129 -15.34 0.73 16.34
N LYS A 130 -14.67 1.16 15.27
CA LYS A 130 -14.46 0.36 14.06
C LYS A 130 -13.15 -0.40 14.18
N ASP A 131 -13.22 -1.72 14.07
CA ASP A 131 -12.05 -2.60 14.19
C ASP A 131 -11.34 -2.83 12.87
N ILE A 132 -12.02 -2.51 11.76
CA ILE A 132 -11.52 -2.68 10.41
C ILE A 132 -11.73 -1.37 9.65
N LEU A 133 -10.66 -0.83 9.05
CA LEU A 133 -10.77 0.24 8.07
C LEU A 133 -10.26 -0.27 6.73
N VAL A 134 -11.09 -0.18 5.70
CA VAL A 134 -10.64 -0.40 4.32
C VAL A 134 -10.37 0.96 3.69
N LEU A 135 -9.13 1.18 3.29
CA LEU A 135 -8.65 2.43 2.73
C LEU A 135 -8.68 2.34 1.20
N GLY A 136 -9.52 3.15 0.56
CA GLY A 136 -9.66 3.24 -0.89
C GLY A 136 -8.31 3.45 -1.56
N ASN A 137 -8.01 2.65 -2.58
CA ASN A 137 -6.73 2.65 -3.30
C ASN A 137 -5.48 2.47 -2.41
N HIS A 138 -5.58 2.01 -1.16
CA HIS A 138 -4.42 2.04 -0.25
C HIS A 138 -4.22 0.74 0.54
N GLY A 139 -5.24 0.23 1.23
CA GLY A 139 -5.04 -1.01 1.99
C GLY A 139 -6.03 -1.24 3.10
N LEU A 140 -5.56 -1.94 4.13
CA LEU A 140 -6.35 -2.45 5.24
C LEU A 140 -5.72 -2.01 6.57
N VAL A 141 -6.54 -1.56 7.50
CA VAL A 141 -6.17 -1.38 8.90
C VAL A 141 -7.06 -2.28 9.74
N VAL A 142 -6.46 -3.05 10.63
CA VAL A 142 -7.20 -3.78 11.66
C VAL A 142 -6.69 -3.41 13.03
N GLY A 143 -7.60 -3.24 13.97
CA GLY A 143 -7.27 -2.98 15.36
C GLY A 143 -7.83 -4.05 16.27
N ALA A 144 -7.13 -4.36 17.37
CA ALA A 144 -7.65 -5.19 18.45
C ALA A 144 -6.96 -4.88 19.79
N ASP A 145 -7.37 -5.57 20.84
CA ASP A 145 -6.82 -5.38 22.20
C ASP A 145 -5.65 -6.32 22.52
N SER A 146 -5.35 -7.27 21.63
CA SER A 146 -4.17 -8.14 21.69
C SER A 146 -3.61 -8.45 20.31
N VAL A 147 -2.34 -8.88 20.25
CA VAL A 147 -1.68 -9.29 19.00
C VAL A 147 -2.37 -10.50 18.37
N ALA A 148 -2.82 -11.46 19.20
CA ALA A 148 -3.51 -12.66 18.74
C ALA A 148 -4.86 -12.32 18.08
N GLU A 149 -5.65 -11.44 18.70
CA GLU A 149 -6.93 -10.99 18.13
C GLU A 149 -6.71 -10.18 16.85
N ALA A 150 -5.73 -9.28 16.83
CA ALA A 150 -5.41 -8.49 15.63
C ALA A 150 -5.00 -9.40 14.46
N GLY A 151 -4.17 -10.41 14.72
CA GLY A 151 -3.76 -11.41 13.73
C GLY A 151 -4.93 -12.28 13.24
N ALA A 152 -5.79 -12.73 14.15
CA ALA A 152 -6.98 -13.50 13.80
C ALA A 152 -7.99 -12.68 12.97
N LEU A 153 -8.20 -11.41 13.34
CA LEU A 153 -9.07 -10.49 12.60
C LEU A 153 -8.50 -10.20 11.20
N LEU A 154 -7.19 -9.93 11.10
CA LEU A 154 -6.51 -9.77 9.81
C LEU A 154 -6.74 -10.99 8.93
N ALA A 155 -6.43 -12.19 9.43
CA ALA A 155 -6.59 -13.44 8.67
C ALA A 155 -8.04 -13.69 8.25
N ARG A 156 -9.02 -13.37 9.09
CA ARG A 156 -10.44 -13.48 8.78
C ARG A 156 -10.84 -12.53 7.64
N VAL A 157 -10.48 -11.25 7.75
CA VAL A 157 -10.78 -10.23 6.73
C VAL A 157 -10.11 -10.60 5.41
N GLU A 158 -8.83 -10.97 5.45
CA GLU A 158 -8.09 -11.49 4.30
C GLU A 158 -8.79 -12.65 3.60
N GLY A 159 -9.35 -13.60 4.36
CA GLY A 159 -10.10 -14.72 3.81
C GLY A 159 -11.42 -14.30 3.14
N LEU A 160 -12.15 -13.37 3.74
CA LEU A 160 -13.42 -12.85 3.20
C LEU A 160 -13.23 -11.99 1.94
N LEU A 161 -12.10 -11.27 1.87
CA LEU A 161 -11.75 -10.42 0.75
C LEU A 161 -11.01 -11.16 -0.37
N ASP A 162 -10.63 -12.43 -0.17
CA ASP A 162 -9.99 -13.20 -1.22
C ASP A 162 -10.93 -13.35 -2.43
N ALA A 163 -10.34 -13.26 -3.61
CA ALA A 163 -11.05 -13.38 -4.87
C ALA A 163 -10.27 -14.34 -5.78
N PRO A 164 -10.96 -15.14 -6.60
CA PRO A 164 -10.29 -15.97 -7.60
C PRO A 164 -9.38 -15.13 -8.48
N ARG A 165 -8.17 -15.62 -8.75
CA ARG A 165 -7.29 -14.98 -9.73
C ARG A 165 -7.80 -15.34 -11.11
N THR A 166 -8.37 -14.37 -11.81
CA THR A 166 -9.19 -14.61 -13.01
C THR A 166 -8.37 -15.05 -14.23
N GLU A 167 -7.06 -14.76 -14.28
CA GLU A 167 -6.26 -14.89 -15.51
C GLU A 167 -4.99 -15.76 -15.43
N ILE A 168 -4.65 -16.38 -14.29
CA ILE A 168 -3.39 -17.16 -14.17
C ILE A 168 -3.30 -18.29 -15.23
N ARG A 169 -4.43 -18.93 -15.55
CA ARG A 169 -4.46 -20.16 -16.37
C ARG A 169 -4.18 -19.95 -17.85
N ALA A 170 -4.35 -18.72 -18.36
CA ALA A 170 -4.16 -18.41 -19.77
C ALA A 170 -2.67 -18.14 -20.10
N ALA A 171 -1.96 -17.47 -19.20
CA ALA A 171 -0.58 -17.07 -19.43
C ALA A 171 0.46 -18.18 -19.31
N ILE A 172 0.26 -19.16 -18.41
CA ILE A 172 1.20 -20.30 -18.24
C ILE A 172 1.38 -21.10 -19.54
N ARG A 173 0.44 -20.99 -20.50
CA ARG A 173 0.48 -21.71 -21.79
C ARG A 173 1.07 -20.89 -22.94
N ALA A 174 1.31 -19.59 -22.76
CA ALA A 174 1.97 -18.80 -23.78
C ALA A 174 3.47 -19.10 -23.68
N GLU A 175 3.99 -19.92 -24.59
CA GLU A 175 5.44 -20.01 -24.83
C GLU A 175 6.03 -18.59 -24.81
N VAL A 176 7.13 -18.41 -24.09
CA VAL A 176 7.89 -17.16 -24.05
C VAL A 176 8.13 -16.72 -25.49
N ARG A 177 7.31 -15.78 -25.96
CA ARG A 177 7.48 -15.22 -27.31
C ARG A 177 8.85 -14.59 -27.33
N SER A 178 9.65 -14.90 -28.35
CA SER A 178 10.91 -14.20 -28.60
C SER A 178 10.60 -12.72 -28.72
N GLY A 179 10.89 -11.97 -27.66
CA GLY A 179 10.67 -10.53 -27.59
C GLY A 179 11.79 -9.77 -28.29
N GLU A 180 11.57 -8.46 -28.42
CA GLU A 180 12.67 -7.55 -28.75
C GLU A 180 13.77 -7.64 -27.68
N PRO A 181 15.04 -7.38 -28.04
CA PRO A 181 16.11 -7.29 -27.07
C PRO A 181 15.74 -6.38 -25.89
N VAL A 182 16.20 -6.74 -24.70
CA VAL A 182 16.04 -5.87 -23.53
C VAL A 182 16.89 -4.62 -23.77
N PRO A 183 16.32 -3.40 -23.64
CA PRO A 183 17.09 -2.18 -23.79
C PRO A 183 18.26 -2.11 -22.80
N SER A 184 19.34 -1.43 -23.20
CA SER A 184 20.48 -1.19 -22.31
C SER A 184 20.04 -0.45 -21.05
N GLY A 185 20.52 -0.86 -19.87
CA GLY A 185 20.16 -0.26 -18.58
C GLY A 185 18.88 -0.84 -17.96
N TRP A 186 18.29 -1.87 -18.57
CA TRP A 186 17.09 -2.53 -18.09
C TRP A 186 17.31 -4.04 -17.90
N LYS A 187 16.67 -4.59 -16.87
CA LYS A 187 16.60 -6.03 -16.57
C LYS A 187 15.16 -6.51 -16.57
N ARG A 188 14.97 -7.75 -17.01
CA ARG A 188 13.67 -8.44 -16.91
C ARG A 188 13.39 -8.84 -15.46
N VAL A 189 12.13 -8.72 -15.04
CA VAL A 189 11.65 -9.28 -13.77
C VAL A 189 11.23 -10.73 -14.00
N ASP A 190 12.02 -11.68 -13.49
CA ASP A 190 11.73 -13.11 -13.58
C ASP A 190 10.72 -13.54 -12.51
N ASP A 191 9.44 -13.55 -12.89
CA ASP A 191 8.34 -14.00 -12.04
C ASP A 191 7.16 -14.47 -12.92
N PRO A 192 6.68 -15.72 -12.76
CA PRO A 192 5.61 -16.27 -13.62
C PRO A 192 4.30 -15.46 -13.58
N LEU A 193 3.96 -14.82 -12.46
CA LEU A 193 2.75 -14.00 -12.38
C LEU A 193 2.95 -12.65 -13.07
N VAL A 194 4.15 -12.09 -12.99
CA VAL A 194 4.51 -10.86 -13.71
C VAL A 194 4.51 -11.10 -15.21
N ASP A 195 5.08 -12.22 -15.68
CA ASP A 195 5.01 -12.63 -17.08
C ASP A 195 3.55 -12.81 -17.54
N SER A 196 2.70 -13.35 -16.67
CA SER A 196 1.27 -13.47 -16.94
C SER A 196 0.56 -12.14 -17.12
N MET A 197 0.91 -11.15 -16.28
CA MET A 197 0.41 -9.79 -16.42
C MET A 197 0.84 -9.17 -17.75
N ALA A 198 2.09 -9.37 -18.14
CA ALA A 198 2.67 -8.85 -19.38
C ALA A 198 2.02 -9.47 -20.64
N ALA A 199 1.83 -10.79 -20.64
CA ALA A 199 1.23 -11.54 -21.74
C ALA A 199 -0.27 -11.23 -21.93
N SER A 200 -1.02 -11.05 -20.83
CA SER A 200 -2.45 -10.70 -20.90
C SER A 200 -2.66 -9.30 -21.46
N GLU A 201 -3.42 -9.18 -22.54
CA GLU A 201 -3.79 -7.88 -23.12
C GLU A 201 -4.57 -7.01 -22.12
N ARG A 202 -5.51 -7.61 -21.37
CA ARG A 202 -6.30 -6.89 -20.37
C ARG A 202 -5.40 -6.35 -19.26
N LEU A 203 -4.57 -7.20 -18.65
CA LEU A 203 -3.75 -6.79 -17.51
C LEU A 203 -2.65 -5.81 -17.92
N ARG A 204 -2.02 -6.03 -19.08
CA ARG A 204 -1.05 -5.07 -19.64
C ARG A 204 -1.70 -3.72 -19.88
N LYS A 205 -2.92 -3.68 -20.46
CA LYS A 205 -3.65 -2.42 -20.66
C LYS A 205 -3.92 -1.69 -19.34
N LEU A 206 -4.30 -2.42 -18.28
CA LEU A 206 -4.47 -1.84 -16.95
C LEU A 206 -3.15 -1.30 -16.38
N ALA A 207 -2.05 -2.05 -16.49
CA ALA A 207 -0.76 -1.61 -15.97
C ALA A 207 -0.24 -0.35 -16.69
N LEU A 208 -0.51 -0.22 -17.99
CA LEU A 208 -0.11 0.92 -18.82
C LEU A 208 -1.05 2.14 -18.68
N SER A 209 -2.27 1.96 -18.18
CA SER A 209 -3.29 3.03 -18.24
C SER A 209 -3.24 4.01 -17.08
N ALA A 210 -2.86 3.55 -15.87
CA ALA A 210 -2.97 4.38 -14.67
C ALA A 210 -2.18 3.85 -13.47
N SER A 211 -2.03 4.71 -12.47
CA SER A 211 -1.53 4.37 -11.14
C SER A 211 -2.68 3.99 -10.21
N TRP A 212 -2.57 2.83 -9.56
CA TRP A 212 -3.72 2.23 -8.86
C TRP A 212 -3.70 2.47 -7.35
N TYR A 213 -2.53 2.63 -6.73
CA TYR A 213 -2.37 2.81 -5.29
C TYR A 213 -1.03 3.50 -4.97
N PRO A 214 -0.85 4.15 -3.81
CA PRO A 214 0.31 4.99 -3.52
C PRO A 214 1.66 4.29 -3.68
N ASP A 215 1.79 3.08 -3.16
CA ASP A 215 3.04 2.34 -3.18
C ASP A 215 3.51 2.00 -4.60
N HIS A 216 2.58 1.77 -5.53
CA HIS A 216 2.92 1.65 -6.96
C HIS A 216 3.68 2.91 -7.40
N VAL A 217 3.13 4.10 -7.12
CA VAL A 217 3.76 5.37 -7.50
C VAL A 217 5.10 5.58 -6.81
N VAL A 218 5.18 5.29 -5.51
CA VAL A 218 6.39 5.50 -4.71
C VAL A 218 7.56 4.66 -5.22
N PHE A 219 7.34 3.37 -5.48
CA PHE A 219 8.43 2.45 -5.81
C PHE A 219 8.70 2.36 -7.32
N LEU A 220 7.66 2.46 -8.15
CA LEU A 220 7.76 2.28 -9.59
C LEU A 220 7.55 3.57 -10.39
N GLY A 221 7.13 4.67 -9.76
CA GLY A 221 6.66 5.86 -10.47
C GLY A 221 5.22 5.69 -10.99
N PRO A 222 4.75 6.64 -11.82
CA PRO A 222 3.44 6.57 -12.46
C PRO A 222 3.24 5.29 -13.30
N ALA A 223 2.07 5.16 -13.94
CA ALA A 223 1.71 4.03 -14.80
C ALA A 223 2.86 3.51 -15.67
N ALA A 224 2.89 2.20 -15.88
CA ALA A 224 3.94 1.56 -16.66
C ALA A 224 3.98 2.10 -18.09
N SER A 225 5.15 2.01 -18.73
CA SER A 225 5.35 2.40 -20.13
C SER A 225 5.53 1.18 -21.04
N ALA A 226 5.23 1.34 -22.33
CA ALA A 226 5.57 0.33 -23.34
C ALA A 226 7.01 0.47 -23.86
N THR A 227 7.67 1.59 -23.56
CA THR A 227 9.00 1.99 -24.03
C THR A 227 9.89 2.41 -22.86
N PRO A 228 11.23 2.41 -23.01
CA PRO A 228 12.13 2.82 -21.94
C PRO A 228 12.07 4.32 -21.60
N ASP A 229 11.43 5.14 -22.45
CA ASP A 229 11.30 6.60 -22.26
C ASP A 229 10.13 7.01 -21.34
N GLY A 230 9.54 6.03 -20.64
CA GLY A 230 8.47 6.27 -19.67
C GLY A 230 8.94 7.14 -18.50
N ILE A 231 7.98 7.83 -17.87
CA ILE A 231 8.24 8.59 -16.64
C ILE A 231 8.54 7.65 -15.47
N GLY A 232 7.82 6.53 -15.41
CA GLY A 232 8.00 5.48 -14.40
C GLY A 232 9.19 4.55 -14.69
N LYS A 233 9.51 3.73 -13.70
CA LYS A 233 10.56 2.71 -13.71
C LYS A 233 10.07 1.37 -14.25
N LEU A 234 8.76 1.19 -14.46
CA LEU A 234 8.19 -0.07 -14.94
C LEU A 234 7.89 0.02 -16.44
N MET A 235 8.59 -0.80 -17.22
CA MET A 235 8.27 -1.01 -18.64
C MET A 235 7.59 -2.37 -18.79
N ILE A 236 6.48 -2.44 -19.53
CA ILE A 236 5.78 -3.69 -19.82
C ILE A 236 5.57 -3.84 -21.32
N ARG A 237 6.00 -4.98 -21.84
CA ARG A 237 5.80 -5.43 -23.21
C ARG A 237 5.11 -6.80 -23.20
N PRO A 238 4.57 -7.31 -24.32
CA PRO A 238 3.94 -8.64 -24.34
C PRO A 238 4.85 -9.81 -23.94
N ASP A 239 6.17 -9.62 -23.99
CA ASP A 239 7.20 -10.62 -23.68
C ASP A 239 7.74 -10.53 -22.24
N GLY A 240 7.34 -9.52 -21.46
CA GLY A 240 7.74 -9.41 -20.06
C GLY A 240 7.58 -8.02 -19.45
N ALA A 241 7.92 -7.93 -18.16
CA ALA A 241 8.08 -6.66 -17.45
C ALA A 241 9.55 -6.42 -17.14
N PHE A 242 9.95 -5.15 -17.17
CA PHE A 242 11.33 -4.72 -17.07
C PHE A 242 11.43 -3.55 -16.09
N LEU A 243 12.55 -3.52 -15.37
CA LEU A 243 12.94 -2.44 -14.47
C LEU A 243 14.36 -1.98 -14.82
N PRO A 244 14.79 -0.79 -14.39
CA PRO A 244 16.20 -0.38 -14.43
C PRO A 244 17.13 -1.43 -13.79
N ASP A 245 18.35 -1.57 -14.30
CA ASP A 245 19.32 -2.56 -13.81
C ASP A 245 19.63 -2.39 -12.32
N ASP A 246 19.62 -1.15 -11.84
CA ASP A 246 19.83 -0.75 -10.44
C ASP A 246 18.56 -0.77 -9.59
N ALA A 247 17.43 -1.26 -10.11
CA ALA A 247 16.17 -1.28 -9.38
C ALA A 247 16.28 -2.09 -8.08
N SER A 248 15.77 -1.50 -7.00
CA SER A 248 15.82 -2.06 -5.64
C SER A 248 14.94 -3.30 -5.47
N VAL A 249 15.20 -4.06 -4.39
CA VAL A 249 14.37 -5.20 -4.00
C VAL A 249 12.91 -4.78 -3.78
N SER A 250 12.70 -3.58 -3.23
CA SER A 250 11.38 -2.97 -3.03
C SER A 250 10.65 -2.74 -4.36
N ALA A 251 11.34 -2.25 -5.40
CA ALA A 251 10.75 -2.09 -6.73
C ALA A 251 10.36 -3.44 -7.34
N VAL A 252 11.22 -4.46 -7.24
CA VAL A 252 10.88 -5.83 -7.71
C VAL A 252 9.67 -6.39 -6.97
N ALA A 253 9.62 -6.23 -5.64
CA ALA A 253 8.46 -6.63 -4.84
C ALA A 253 7.19 -5.88 -5.26
N MET A 254 7.30 -4.60 -5.63
CA MET A 254 6.16 -3.81 -6.06
C MET A 254 5.62 -4.23 -7.43
N VAL A 255 6.47 -4.64 -8.38
CA VAL A 255 5.98 -5.22 -9.66
C VAL A 255 5.21 -6.52 -9.40
N ARG A 256 5.69 -7.36 -8.48
CA ARG A 256 4.96 -8.58 -8.05
C ARG A 256 3.63 -8.21 -7.39
N CYS A 257 3.61 -7.21 -6.52
CA CYS A 257 2.38 -6.69 -5.89
C CYS A 257 1.37 -6.25 -6.95
N LEU A 258 1.80 -5.42 -7.91
CA LEU A 258 0.95 -4.96 -9.01
C LEU A 258 0.36 -6.14 -9.79
N ALA A 259 1.19 -7.11 -10.17
CA ALA A 259 0.70 -8.32 -10.83
C ALA A 259 -0.33 -9.07 -9.98
N HIS A 260 -0.09 -9.22 -8.66
CA HIS A 260 -1.03 -9.84 -7.73
C HIS A 260 -2.37 -9.09 -7.64
N VAL A 261 -2.35 -7.76 -7.63
CA VAL A 261 -3.53 -6.90 -7.58
C VAL A 261 -4.31 -7.01 -8.89
N LEU A 262 -3.67 -6.76 -10.04
CA LEU A 262 -4.34 -6.75 -11.34
C LEU A 262 -5.02 -8.09 -11.68
N HIS A 263 -4.39 -9.21 -11.33
CA HIS A 263 -4.99 -10.55 -11.52
C HIS A 263 -6.22 -10.82 -10.64
N ARG A 264 -6.44 -10.02 -9.60
CA ARG A 264 -7.58 -10.14 -8.66
C ARG A 264 -8.67 -9.11 -8.91
N ILE A 265 -8.38 -8.05 -9.66
CA ILE A 265 -9.40 -7.08 -10.05
C ILE A 265 -10.47 -7.81 -10.87
N PRO A 266 -11.74 -7.79 -10.43
CA PRO A 266 -12.82 -8.41 -11.19
C PRO A 266 -12.93 -7.81 -12.61
N PRO A 267 -13.24 -8.62 -13.63
CA PRO A 267 -13.43 -8.10 -14.99
C PRO A 267 -14.64 -7.14 -15.03
N ASP A 268 -14.62 -6.25 -16.03
CA ASP A 268 -15.73 -5.35 -16.36
C ASP A 268 -16.17 -4.39 -15.24
N ARG A 269 -15.26 -4.08 -14.31
CA ARG A 269 -15.46 -3.06 -13.27
C ARG A 269 -14.85 -1.74 -13.67
N GLU A 270 -15.55 -0.66 -13.33
CA GLU A 270 -14.96 0.67 -13.34
C GLU A 270 -13.97 0.79 -12.18
N LEU A 271 -12.81 1.37 -12.46
CA LEU A 271 -11.71 1.48 -11.50
C LEU A 271 -11.41 2.95 -11.22
N ARG A 272 -11.13 3.25 -9.95
CA ARG A 272 -10.60 4.52 -9.50
C ARG A 272 -9.08 4.44 -9.51
N HIS A 273 -8.43 5.41 -10.14
CA HIS A 273 -6.99 5.55 -10.19
C HIS A 273 -6.55 6.84 -9.48
N LEU A 274 -5.26 6.92 -9.20
CA LEU A 274 -4.61 8.14 -8.73
C LEU A 274 -4.41 9.08 -9.91
N ASP A 275 -4.77 10.35 -9.75
CA ASP A 275 -4.56 11.35 -10.79
C ASP A 275 -3.12 11.90 -10.76
N SER A 276 -2.78 12.77 -11.73
CA SER A 276 -1.43 13.34 -11.81
C SER A 276 -1.06 14.23 -10.62
N ARG A 277 -2.04 14.79 -9.90
CA ARG A 277 -1.80 15.58 -8.69
C ARG A 277 -1.46 14.65 -7.53
N ASP A 278 -2.17 13.54 -7.41
CA ASP A 278 -1.87 12.49 -6.43
C ASP A 278 -0.46 11.92 -6.66
N GLU A 279 -0.13 11.59 -7.91
CA GLU A 279 1.18 11.06 -8.28
C GLU A 279 2.30 12.03 -7.92
N LEU A 280 2.18 13.30 -8.32
CA LEU A 280 3.18 14.33 -8.02
C LEU A 280 3.35 14.51 -6.50
N ALA A 281 2.24 14.51 -5.76
CA ALA A 281 2.28 14.66 -4.32
C ALA A 281 2.98 13.49 -3.62
N LEU A 282 2.98 12.29 -4.19
CA LEU A 282 3.67 11.11 -3.66
C LEU A 282 5.16 11.07 -4.02
N MET A 283 5.56 11.65 -5.15
CA MET A 283 6.95 11.60 -5.61
C MET A 283 7.87 12.67 -4.99
N ASP A 284 7.36 13.86 -4.65
CA ASP A 284 8.22 14.99 -4.22
C ASP A 284 8.33 15.19 -2.68
N TRP A 285 7.84 14.24 -1.89
CA TRP A 285 7.73 14.44 -0.43
C TRP A 285 8.93 13.92 0.40
N ASP A 286 9.08 14.52 1.58
CA ASP A 286 10.25 14.37 2.46
C ASP A 286 10.47 12.93 2.99
N ALA A 287 9.38 12.19 3.21
CA ALA A 287 9.46 10.80 3.66
C ALA A 287 10.07 9.87 2.61
N GLU A 288 9.77 10.10 1.34
CA GLU A 288 10.34 9.32 0.23
C GLU A 288 11.82 9.65 0.04
N LYS A 289 12.19 10.93 0.12
CA LYS A 289 13.59 11.37 0.10
C LYS A 289 14.41 10.71 1.21
N TYR A 290 13.83 10.57 2.40
CA TYR A 290 14.46 9.84 3.52
C TYR A 290 14.58 8.34 3.24
N ARG A 291 13.52 7.69 2.76
CA ARG A 291 13.54 6.26 2.41
C ARG A 291 14.63 5.93 1.38
N GLN A 292 14.71 6.73 0.32
CA GLN A 292 15.73 6.56 -0.73
C GLN A 292 17.17 6.72 -0.21
N ALA A 293 17.37 7.52 0.86
CA ALA A 293 18.68 7.66 1.49
C ALA A 293 19.11 6.43 2.30
N LEU A 294 18.15 5.62 2.78
CA LEU A 294 18.41 4.37 3.51
C LEU A 294 18.64 3.16 2.59
N GLU A 295 18.19 3.20 1.34
CA GLU A 295 18.41 2.14 0.34
C GLU A 295 19.78 2.23 -0.37
N ARG A 296 20.58 3.26 -0.08
CA ARG A 296 21.95 3.45 -0.62
C ARG A 296 22.99 2.81 0.28
#